data_AF-A0A1M6TL29-F1
#
_entry.id   AF-A0A1M6TL29-F1
#
_cell.length_a   1.000
_cell.length_b   1.000
_cell.length_c   1.000
_cell.angle_alpha   90.00
_cell.angle_beta   90.00
_cell.angle_gamma   90.00
#
_symmetry.space_group_name_H-M   'P 1'
#
loop_
_entity.id
_entity.type
_entity.pdbx_description
1 polymer ?
#
loop_
_entity_poly.entity_id
_entity_poly.type
_entity_poly.pdbx_seq_one_letter_code
_entity_poly.pdbx_strand_id
1 'polypeptide(L)'
;MYFMYQEETNGLSTTFERRNQVALAGNRSGLIVQYLRQKLSSGSTEPFEWYVHVSDLIRTLSLDGNALVIDVKPNSKELLTLFKIQEIVGLSSNGWTPILLKLQEILVDEDVSRYDRTNFTLNDYQGSTVYTFLYLMGTVKNGEIIGQWTFPRPGSTNSVLLWRETWEYFNKHMTW
;
A
#
# COMPACT_ATOMS: atom_id res chain seq x y z
N MET A 1 -8.28 5.22 3.14
CA MET A 1 -7.31 5.91 4.01
C MET A 1 -6.27 4.89 4.48
N TYR A 2 -5.07 5.33 4.88
CA TYR A 2 -3.99 4.44 5.29
C TYR A 2 -3.58 4.71 6.74
N PHE A 3 -3.33 3.64 7.49
CA PHE A 3 -3.01 3.72 8.91
C PHE A 3 -1.92 2.71 9.25
N MET A 4 -1.10 3.07 10.23
CA MET A 4 -0.24 2.11 10.91
C MET A 4 -1.01 1.42 12.02
N TYR A 5 -0.81 0.11 12.12
CA TYR A 5 -1.31 -0.73 13.19
C TYR A 5 -0.16 -1.44 13.90
N GLN A 6 -0.35 -1.68 15.18
CA GLN A 6 0.35 -2.71 15.92
C GLN A 6 -0.48 -4.00 15.85
N GLU A 7 0.12 -5.03 15.27
CA GLU A 7 -0.41 -6.40 15.18
C GLU A 7 0.32 -7.26 16.21
N GLU A 8 -0.43 -7.88 17.12
CA GLU A 8 0.09 -8.77 18.15
C GLU A 8 -0.66 -10.11 18.11
N THR A 9 0.07 -11.19 17.83
CA THR A 9 -0.50 -12.54 17.78
C THR A 9 -0.11 -13.31 19.03
N ASN A 10 -1.11 -13.85 19.73
CA ASN A 10 -0.97 -14.73 20.88
C ASN A 10 -1.82 -15.99 20.68
N GLY A 11 -1.16 -17.11 20.39
CA GLY A 11 -1.86 -18.35 20.00
C GLY A 11 -2.63 -18.16 18.71
N LEU A 12 -3.94 -18.39 18.75
CA LEU A 12 -4.84 -18.21 17.60
C LEU A 12 -5.44 -16.80 17.53
N SER A 13 -5.18 -15.94 18.51
CA SER A 13 -5.78 -14.61 18.57
C SER A 13 -4.79 -13.58 18.07
N THR A 14 -5.22 -12.72 17.14
CA THR A 14 -4.44 -11.57 16.64
C THR A 14 -5.18 -10.28 16.97
N THR A 15 -4.52 -9.41 17.71
CA THR A 15 -5.04 -8.08 18.08
C THR A 15 -4.43 -7.03 17.19
N PHE A 16 -5.27 -6.11 16.72
CA PHE A 16 -4.91 -4.99 15.86
C PHE A 16 -5.23 -3.68 16.59
N GLU A 17 -4.20 -2.88 16.87
CA GLU A 17 -4.34 -1.56 17.49
C GLU A 17 -3.84 -0.48 16.54
N ARG A 18 -4.71 0.47 16.18
CA ARG A 18 -4.36 1.57 15.27
C ARG A 18 -3.47 2.59 15.98
N ARG A 19 -2.27 2.83 15.44
CA ARG A 19 -1.31 3.81 15.97
C ARG A 19 -1.57 5.21 15.42
N ASN A 20 -1.40 5.39 14.11
CA ASN A 20 -1.52 6.70 13.49
C ASN A 20 -1.95 6.60 12.02
N GLN A 21 -2.47 7.71 11.49
CA GLN A 21 -2.72 7.85 10.06
C GLN A 21 -1.42 8.14 9.32
N VAL A 22 -1.28 7.59 8.12
CA VAL A 22 -0.13 7.81 7.23
C VAL A 22 -0.59 8.11 5.81
N ALA A 23 0.32 8.64 4.99
CA ALA A 23 0.09 8.82 3.57
C ALA A 23 0.92 7.78 2.80
N LEU A 24 0.28 6.88 2.06
CA LEU A 24 1.01 5.94 1.20
C LEU A 24 1.72 6.68 0.04
N ALA A 25 1.04 7.69 -0.49
CA ALA A 25 1.40 8.47 -1.67
C ALA A 25 1.64 9.95 -1.34
N GLY A 26 2.32 10.67 -2.22
CA GLY A 26 2.63 12.10 -2.13
C GLY A 26 4.13 12.38 -2.08
N ASN A 27 4.58 13.39 -2.83
CA ASN A 27 6.00 13.69 -3.00
C ASN A 27 6.73 14.05 -1.68
N ARG A 28 6.05 14.65 -0.68
CA ARG A 28 6.71 15.06 0.58
C ARG A 28 6.56 14.03 1.70
N SER A 29 5.32 13.60 1.97
CA SER A 29 4.97 12.76 3.11
C SER A 29 4.57 11.33 2.74
N GLY A 30 4.58 10.99 1.46
CA GLY A 30 4.21 9.65 0.98
C GLY A 30 5.28 8.63 1.34
N LEU A 31 4.89 7.56 2.02
CA LEU A 31 5.79 6.50 2.45
C LEU A 31 6.57 5.87 1.28
N ILE A 32 5.93 5.66 0.13
CA ILE A 32 6.58 5.15 -1.09
C ILE A 32 7.75 6.06 -1.49
N VAL A 33 7.52 7.36 -1.55
CA VAL A 33 8.53 8.33 -1.98
C VAL A 33 9.66 8.44 -0.96
N GLN A 34 9.33 8.47 0.33
CA GLN A 34 10.33 8.50 1.39
C GLN A 34 11.23 7.28 1.34
N TYR A 35 10.66 6.09 1.12
CA TYR A 35 11.42 4.86 0.95
C TYR A 35 12.31 4.91 -0.31
N LEU A 36 11.74 5.26 -1.47
CA LEU A 36 12.48 5.32 -2.73
C LEU A 36 13.67 6.28 -2.65
N ARG A 37 13.51 7.47 -2.04
CA ARG A 37 14.63 8.43 -1.86
C ARG A 37 15.86 7.83 -1.19
N GLN A 38 15.70 6.83 -0.32
CA GLN A 38 16.83 6.16 0.34
C GLN A 38 17.49 5.09 -0.54
N LYS A 39 16.86 4.69 -1.64
CA LYS A 39 17.29 3.63 -2.54
C LYS A 39 17.74 4.14 -3.90
N LEU A 40 17.31 5.34 -4.30
CA LEU A 40 17.68 5.94 -5.57
C LEU A 40 19.17 6.32 -5.59
N SER A 41 19.77 6.12 -6.76
CA SER A 41 21.12 6.56 -7.09
C SER A 41 21.07 7.46 -8.33
N SER A 42 22.13 8.18 -8.65
CA SER A 42 22.18 9.02 -9.87
C SER A 42 21.93 8.22 -11.17
N GLY A 43 22.17 6.90 -11.16
CA GLY A 43 21.87 6.01 -12.28
C GLY A 43 20.41 5.55 -12.36
N SER A 44 19.60 5.79 -11.33
CA SER A 44 18.19 5.41 -11.32
C SER A 44 17.38 6.32 -12.23
N THR A 45 16.89 5.80 -13.35
CA THR A 45 16.09 6.57 -14.32
C THR A 45 14.99 5.71 -14.91
N GLU A 46 14.00 6.35 -15.53
CA GLU A 46 12.89 5.68 -16.19
C GLU A 46 13.33 4.88 -17.43
N PRO A 47 12.75 3.68 -17.68
CA PRO A 47 11.83 2.96 -16.79
C PRO A 47 12.54 2.40 -15.56
N PHE A 48 11.93 2.58 -14.39
CA PHE A 48 12.49 2.17 -13.11
C PHE A 48 11.54 1.21 -12.38
N GLU A 49 11.88 -0.07 -12.41
CA GLU A 49 11.21 -1.12 -11.64
C GLU A 49 11.65 -1.07 -10.18
N TRP A 50 10.70 -1.24 -9.26
CA TRP A 50 10.97 -1.30 -7.84
C TRP A 50 9.94 -2.17 -7.12
N TYR A 51 10.42 -2.83 -6.07
CA TYR A 51 9.62 -3.72 -5.22
C TYR A 51 9.96 -3.41 -3.76
N VAL A 52 8.96 -3.45 -2.90
CA VAL A 52 9.15 -3.33 -1.46
C VAL A 52 8.19 -4.24 -0.70
N HIS A 53 8.76 -5.05 0.18
CA HIS A 53 7.99 -5.72 1.22
C HIS A 53 7.68 -4.70 2.33
N VAL A 54 6.42 -4.61 2.77
CA VAL A 54 5.98 -3.54 3.67
C VAL A 54 6.71 -3.56 5.02
N SER A 55 7.08 -4.74 5.53
CA SER A 55 7.92 -4.83 6.74
C SER A 55 9.27 -4.11 6.58
N ASP A 56 9.87 -4.16 5.39
CA ASP A 56 11.13 -3.48 5.10
C ASP A 56 10.93 -1.98 4.98
N LEU A 57 9.80 -1.54 4.40
CA LEU A 57 9.40 -0.13 4.39
C LEU A 57 9.26 0.41 5.81
N ILE A 58 8.51 -0.30 6.66
CA ILE A 58 8.27 0.08 8.07
C ILE A 58 9.59 0.20 8.83
N ARG A 59 10.46 -0.82 8.70
CA ARG A 59 11.79 -0.82 9.34
C ARG A 59 12.68 0.31 8.84
N THR A 60 12.74 0.50 7.51
CA THR A 60 13.60 1.51 6.87
C THR A 60 13.19 2.93 7.25
N LEU A 61 11.89 3.19 7.38
CA LEU A 61 11.35 4.49 7.75
C LEU A 61 11.15 4.65 9.27
N SER A 62 11.49 3.63 10.07
CA SER A 62 11.31 3.62 11.53
C SER A 62 9.89 4.03 11.95
N LEU A 63 8.89 3.47 11.27
CA LEU A 63 7.49 3.79 11.54
C LEU A 63 7.03 3.13 12.84
N ASP A 64 6.09 3.78 13.52
CA ASP A 64 5.41 3.23 14.70
C ASP A 64 4.39 2.17 14.26
N GLY A 65 4.41 1.00 14.89
CA GLY A 65 3.64 -0.19 14.48
C GLY A 65 4.38 -1.13 13.52
N ASN A 66 3.73 -2.24 13.17
CA ASN A 66 4.31 -3.32 12.35
C ASN A 66 3.43 -3.73 11.16
N ALA A 67 2.26 -3.12 11.00
CA ALA A 67 1.34 -3.38 9.89
C ALA A 67 0.87 -2.06 9.25
N LEU A 68 0.88 -2.00 7.92
CA LEU A 68 0.27 -0.93 7.15
C LEU A 68 -1.09 -1.38 6.66
N VAL A 69 -2.15 -0.69 7.06
CA VAL A 69 -3.54 -1.08 6.77
C VAL A 69 -4.23 -0.03 5.92
N ILE A 70 -4.94 -0.47 4.89
CA ILE A 70 -5.87 0.35 4.13
C ILE A 70 -7.29 0.14 4.67
N ASP A 71 -7.93 1.24 5.06
CA ASP A 71 -9.37 1.34 5.22
C ASP A 71 -9.97 1.79 3.88
N VAL A 72 -10.65 0.87 3.21
CA VAL A 72 -11.21 1.10 1.86
C VAL A 72 -12.45 1.99 1.92
N LYS A 73 -13.21 1.92 3.02
CA LYS A 73 -14.47 2.65 3.20
C LYS A 73 -14.42 3.48 4.49
N PRO A 74 -13.51 4.46 4.62
CA PRO A 74 -13.24 5.11 5.89
C PRO A 74 -14.38 5.98 6.42
N ASN A 75 -15.31 6.41 5.56
CA ASN A 75 -16.47 7.18 5.96
C ASN A 75 -17.75 6.33 6.08
N SER A 76 -17.65 5.02 5.85
CA SER A 76 -18.77 4.10 6.02
C SER A 76 -19.12 3.97 7.51
N LYS A 77 -20.42 4.09 7.80
CA LYS A 77 -21.02 3.93 9.13
C LYS A 77 -21.70 2.57 9.31
N GLU A 78 -21.66 1.72 8.30
CA GLU A 78 -22.36 0.43 8.29
C GLU A 78 -21.35 -0.71 8.19
N LEU A 79 -20.46 -0.62 7.20
CA LEU A 79 -19.51 -1.66 6.86
C LEU A 79 -18.05 -1.22 7.07
N LEU A 80 -17.25 -2.14 7.58
CA LEU A 80 -15.82 -2.05 7.77
C LEU A 80 -15.10 -2.95 6.76
N THR A 81 -14.20 -2.35 5.97
CA THR A 81 -13.39 -3.09 4.98
C THR A 81 -11.93 -2.68 5.16
N LEU A 82 -11.16 -3.54 5.84
CA LEU A 82 -9.75 -3.35 6.17
C LEU A 82 -8.90 -4.43 5.50
N PHE A 83 -7.79 -3.99 4.88
CA PHE A 83 -6.78 -4.90 4.36
C PHE A 83 -5.39 -4.50 4.85
N LYS A 84 -4.55 -5.48 5.19
CA LYS A 84 -3.12 -5.28 5.40
C LYS A 84 -2.41 -5.21 4.06
N ILE A 85 -1.57 -4.21 3.84
CA ILE A 85 -0.68 -4.16 2.67
C ILE A 85 0.56 -4.99 3.01
N GLN A 86 0.83 -6.03 2.22
CA GLN A 86 1.99 -6.90 2.40
C GLN A 86 3.16 -6.46 1.52
N GLU A 87 2.87 -6.14 0.25
CA GLU A 87 3.89 -5.78 -0.75
C GLU A 87 3.40 -4.66 -1.64
N ILE A 88 4.35 -3.87 -2.13
CA ILE A 88 4.13 -2.80 -3.11
C ILE A 88 5.14 -3.00 -4.23
N VAL A 89 4.63 -3.14 -5.45
CA VAL A 89 5.43 -3.25 -6.66
C VAL A 89 5.12 -2.06 -7.53
N GLY A 90 6.11 -1.44 -8.15
CA GLY A 90 5.88 -0.30 -9.01
C GLY A 90 6.87 -0.21 -10.15
N LEU A 91 6.42 0.42 -11.23
CA LEU A 91 7.25 0.69 -12.40
C LEU A 91 7.08 2.16 -12.73
N SER A 92 8.13 2.97 -12.53
CA SER A 92 8.09 4.41 -12.81
C SER A 92 8.55 4.66 -14.24
N SER A 93 7.71 5.28 -15.06
CA SER A 93 8.02 5.52 -16.47
C SER A 93 7.26 6.74 -16.99
N ASN A 94 7.83 7.57 -17.87
CA ASN A 94 7.13 8.63 -18.60
C ASN A 94 6.21 9.54 -17.74
N GLY A 95 6.63 9.89 -16.53
CA GLY A 95 5.84 10.74 -15.61
C GLY A 95 4.66 10.06 -14.90
N TRP A 96 4.50 8.74 -15.04
CA TRP A 96 3.48 7.94 -14.35
C TRP A 96 4.10 6.70 -13.71
N THR A 97 3.58 6.30 -12.55
CA THR A 97 4.04 5.10 -11.84
C THR A 97 2.84 4.20 -11.54
N PRO A 98 2.49 3.25 -12.42
CA PRO A 98 1.63 2.14 -12.05
C PRO A 98 2.21 1.41 -10.83
N ILE A 99 1.34 0.98 -9.93
CA ILE A 99 1.68 0.17 -8.77
C ILE A 99 0.71 -1.01 -8.61
N LEU A 100 1.23 -2.13 -8.14
CA LEU A 100 0.50 -3.29 -7.66
C LEU A 100 0.64 -3.34 -6.14
N LEU A 101 -0.49 -3.47 -5.43
CA LEU A 101 -0.52 -3.77 -4.01
C LEU A 101 -0.93 -5.22 -3.82
N LYS A 102 -0.13 -5.99 -3.08
CA LYS A 102 -0.54 -7.27 -2.52
C LYS A 102 -1.14 -7.02 -1.14
N LEU A 103 -2.40 -7.38 -0.99
CA LEU A 103 -3.21 -7.16 0.20
C LEU A 103 -3.54 -8.47 0.87
N GLN A 104 -3.69 -8.45 2.18
CA GLN A 104 -4.29 -9.52 2.97
C GLN A 104 -5.57 -8.98 3.61
N GLU A 105 -6.70 -9.63 3.38
CA GLU A 105 -8.00 -9.29 3.98
C GLU A 105 -7.89 -9.32 5.49
N ILE A 106 -8.26 -8.26 6.23
CA ILE A 106 -8.39 -8.31 7.70
C ILE A 106 -9.86 -8.46 8.10
N LEU A 107 -10.69 -7.53 7.61
CA LEU A 107 -12.14 -7.51 7.78
C LEU A 107 -12.74 -7.07 6.45
N VAL A 108 -13.73 -7.80 5.91
CA VAL A 108 -14.32 -7.49 4.61
C VAL A 108 -15.83 -7.37 4.75
N ASP A 109 -16.33 -6.14 4.61
CA ASP A 109 -17.75 -5.81 4.71
C ASP A 109 -18.40 -6.30 6.02
N GLU A 110 -17.64 -6.20 7.10
CA GLU A 110 -18.09 -6.53 8.45
C GLU A 110 -18.84 -5.36 9.08
N ASP A 111 -19.84 -5.66 9.91
CA ASP A 111 -20.65 -4.64 10.56
C ASP A 111 -19.81 -3.84 11.58
N VAL A 112 -19.83 -2.50 11.48
CA VAL A 112 -19.07 -1.62 12.38
C VAL A 112 -19.49 -1.72 13.85
N SER A 113 -20.68 -2.27 14.14
CA SER A 113 -21.14 -2.53 15.51
C SER A 113 -20.41 -3.71 16.18
N ARG A 114 -19.80 -4.59 15.37
CA ARG A 114 -19.07 -5.77 15.87
C ARG A 114 -17.61 -5.49 16.19
N TYR A 115 -17.00 -4.53 15.50
CA TYR A 115 -15.59 -4.25 15.59
C TYR A 115 -15.33 -2.76 15.75
N ASP A 116 -14.58 -2.38 16.78
CA ASP A 116 -13.98 -1.06 16.85
C ASP A 116 -12.81 -1.00 15.86
N ARG A 117 -12.93 -0.14 14.85
CA ARG A 117 -11.92 0.08 13.81
C ARG A 117 -10.53 0.38 14.37
N THR A 118 -10.45 0.94 15.57
CA THR A 118 -9.19 1.36 16.19
C THR A 118 -8.54 0.28 17.05
N ASN A 119 -9.31 -0.66 17.57
CA ASN A 119 -8.82 -1.75 18.41
C ASN A 119 -9.75 -2.95 18.32
N PHE A 120 -9.27 -4.07 17.77
CA PHE A 120 -10.06 -5.30 17.67
C PHE A 120 -9.17 -6.54 17.70
N THR A 121 -9.76 -7.67 18.07
CA THR A 121 -9.09 -8.98 18.10
C THR A 121 -9.85 -9.94 17.20
N LEU A 122 -9.11 -10.67 16.36
CA LEU A 122 -9.65 -11.75 15.53
C LEU A 122 -9.08 -13.08 16.01
N ASN A 123 -9.92 -14.12 16.04
CA ASN A 123 -9.52 -15.48 16.39
C ASN A 123 -9.42 -16.33 15.12
N ASP A 124 -8.36 -17.12 15.03
CA ASP A 124 -8.03 -18.00 13.91
C ASP A 124 -8.10 -17.29 12.55
N TYR A 125 -7.64 -16.05 12.54
CA TYR A 125 -7.72 -15.19 11.36
C TYR A 125 -6.69 -15.61 10.31
N GLN A 126 -7.20 -16.02 9.14
CA GLN A 126 -6.42 -16.34 7.95
C GLN A 126 -6.99 -15.58 6.75
N GLY A 127 -6.63 -14.31 6.62
CA GLY A 127 -7.08 -13.46 5.52
C GLY A 127 -6.62 -13.94 4.14
N SER A 128 -7.51 -13.87 3.15
CA SER A 128 -7.17 -14.19 1.76
C SER A 128 -6.25 -13.13 1.16
N THR A 129 -5.46 -13.54 0.17
CA THR A 129 -4.65 -12.59 -0.61
C THR A 129 -5.51 -11.94 -1.70
N VAL A 130 -5.41 -10.62 -1.82
CA VAL A 130 -6.06 -9.82 -2.87
C VAL A 130 -5.02 -8.94 -3.54
N TYR A 131 -5.11 -8.80 -4.86
CA TYR A 131 -4.25 -7.90 -5.63
C TYR A 131 -5.05 -6.71 -6.14
N THR A 132 -4.49 -5.51 -6.06
CA THR A 132 -5.08 -4.32 -6.65
C THR A 132 -4.05 -3.49 -7.39
N PHE A 133 -4.45 -2.93 -8.51
CA PHE A 133 -3.61 -2.08 -9.35
C PHE A 133 -4.06 -0.63 -9.21
N LEU A 134 -3.10 0.28 -9.05
CA LEU A 134 -3.31 1.73 -8.96
C LEU A 134 -2.24 2.42 -9.79
N TYR A 135 -2.30 3.75 -9.88
CA TYR A 135 -1.18 4.53 -10.41
C TYR A 135 -0.98 5.84 -9.64
N LEU A 136 0.25 6.34 -9.69
CA LEU A 136 0.67 7.61 -9.11
C LEU A 136 1.11 8.57 -10.22
N MET A 137 0.80 9.86 -10.05
CA MET A 137 1.25 10.93 -10.95
C MET A 137 2.67 11.37 -10.60
N GLY A 138 3.67 10.57 -10.99
CA GLY A 138 5.08 10.84 -10.77
C GLY A 138 5.96 9.80 -11.46
N THR A 139 7.27 10.04 -11.49
CA THR A 139 8.27 9.10 -12.00
C THR A 139 9.60 9.29 -11.26
N VAL A 140 10.57 8.44 -11.57
CA VAL A 140 11.97 8.56 -11.14
C VAL A 140 12.82 8.92 -12.36
N LYS A 141 13.68 9.93 -12.22
CA LYS A 141 14.61 10.32 -13.29
C LYS A 141 15.92 10.83 -12.71
N ASN A 142 17.04 10.28 -13.18
CA ASN A 142 18.39 10.66 -12.74
C ASN A 142 18.59 10.68 -11.21
N GLY A 143 18.00 9.72 -10.50
CA GLY A 143 18.03 9.61 -9.04
C GLY A 143 17.05 10.51 -8.31
N GLU A 144 16.23 11.27 -9.02
CA GLU A 144 15.28 12.20 -8.44
C GLU A 144 13.83 11.73 -8.57
N ILE A 145 13.01 12.17 -7.60
CA ILE A 145 11.56 11.97 -7.57
C ILE A 145 10.92 13.13 -8.34
N ILE A 146 10.30 12.83 -9.47
CA ILE A 146 9.64 13.81 -10.35
C ILE A 146 8.12 13.69 -10.25
N GLY A 147 7.41 14.82 -10.23
CA GLY A 147 5.94 14.86 -10.18
C GLY A 147 5.37 14.93 -8.75
N GLN A 148 4.06 14.72 -8.63
CA GLN A 148 3.34 14.86 -7.36
C GLN A 148 3.30 13.57 -6.53
N TRP A 149 3.45 12.42 -7.20
CA TRP A 149 3.36 11.09 -6.60
C TRP A 149 2.05 10.87 -5.84
N THR A 150 0.98 11.55 -6.25
CA THR A 150 -0.36 11.42 -5.68
C THR A 150 -1.21 10.51 -6.54
N PHE A 151 -2.21 9.88 -5.94
CA PHE A 151 -3.27 9.22 -6.69
C PHE A 151 -4.01 10.26 -7.55
N PRO A 152 -4.46 9.91 -8.76
CA PRO A 152 -5.37 10.75 -9.53
C PRO A 152 -6.65 11.04 -8.71
N ARG A 153 -7.35 12.13 -9.01
CA ARG A 153 -8.68 12.34 -8.45
C ARG A 153 -9.61 11.20 -8.85
N PRO A 154 -10.58 10.79 -8.03
CA PRO A 154 -11.60 9.83 -8.48
C PRO A 154 -12.32 10.35 -9.74
N GLY A 155 -12.49 9.50 -10.74
CA GLY A 155 -13.15 9.85 -12.00
C GLY A 155 -13.43 8.60 -12.82
N SER A 156 -14.45 8.64 -13.69
CA SER A 156 -14.91 7.50 -14.49
C SER A 156 -13.86 6.97 -15.48
N THR A 157 -12.80 7.73 -15.75
CA THR A 157 -11.71 7.40 -16.67
C THR A 157 -10.40 7.06 -15.96
N ASN A 158 -10.35 7.08 -14.62
CA ASN A 158 -9.10 6.96 -13.86
C ASN A 158 -8.76 5.52 -13.48
N SER A 159 -9.14 4.59 -14.35
CA SER A 159 -8.67 3.21 -14.30
C SER A 159 -7.17 3.17 -14.59
N VAL A 160 -6.45 2.28 -13.91
CA VAL A 160 -5.07 1.99 -14.26
C VAL A 160 -5.06 1.23 -15.59
N LEU A 161 -4.31 1.76 -16.56
CA LEU A 161 -3.99 1.09 -17.80
C LEU A 161 -2.59 0.47 -17.63
N LEU A 162 -2.42 -0.79 -18.00
CA LEU A 162 -1.13 -1.48 -17.90
C LEU A 162 -0.66 -1.87 -19.29
N TRP A 163 0.52 -1.38 -19.65
CA TRP A 163 1.19 -1.74 -20.88
C TRP A 163 1.76 -3.13 -20.68
N ARG A 164 2.07 -3.81 -21.79
CA ARG A 164 2.50 -5.20 -21.76
C ARG A 164 3.67 -5.42 -20.81
N GLU A 165 4.66 -4.55 -20.86
CA GLU A 165 5.88 -4.63 -20.06
C GLU A 165 5.57 -4.46 -18.57
N THR A 166 4.67 -3.53 -18.22
CA THR A 166 4.23 -3.33 -16.83
C THR A 166 3.44 -4.53 -16.31
N TRP A 167 2.54 -5.07 -17.14
CA TRP A 167 1.78 -6.27 -16.78
C TRP A 167 2.70 -7.47 -16.57
N GLU A 168 3.64 -7.71 -17.49
CA GLU A 168 4.62 -8.80 -17.38
C GLU A 168 5.51 -8.65 -16.15
N TYR A 169 5.92 -7.42 -15.80
CA TYR A 169 6.65 -7.14 -14.57
C TYR A 169 5.81 -7.50 -13.33
N PHE A 170 4.58 -6.99 -13.23
CA PHE A 170 3.70 -7.27 -12.09
C PHE A 170 3.33 -8.75 -11.97
N ASN A 171 3.14 -9.45 -13.08
CA ASN A 171 2.81 -10.87 -13.08
C ASN A 171 3.92 -11.75 -12.49
N LYS A 172 5.19 -11.31 -12.53
CA LYS A 172 6.29 -12.01 -11.84
C LYS A 172 6.19 -11.94 -10.31
N HIS A 173 5.47 -10.95 -9.79
CA HIS A 173 5.29 -10.71 -8.36
C HIS A 173 3.94 -11.22 -7.83
N MET A 174 3.02 -11.64 -8.70
CA MET A 174 1.77 -12.26 -8.29
C MET A 174 1.96 -13.76 -8.13
N THR A 175 1.74 -14.27 -6.92
CA THR A 175 1.61 -15.71 -6.66
C THR A 175 0.13 -16.07 -6.68
N TRP A 176 -0.25 -16.95 -7.61
CA TRP A 176 -1.60 -17.52 -7.74
C TRP A 176 -1.69 -18.86 -7.02
#